data_AF-A0A964FNN5-F1
#
_entry.id   AF-A0A964FNN5-F1
#
_cell.length_a   1.000
_cell.length_b   1.000
_cell.length_c   1.000
_cell.angle_alpha   90.00
_cell.angle_beta   90.00
_cell.angle_gamma   90.00
#
_symmetry.space_group_name_H-M   'P 1'
#
loop_
_entity.id
_entity.type
_entity.pdbx_description
1 polymer ?
#
loop_
_entity_poly.entity_id
_entity_poly.type
_entity_poly.pdbx_seq_one_letter_code
_entity_poly.pdbx_strand_id
1 'polypeptide(L)'
;MINLVYPNLFLFLYDLREGLGEDSQSLTENQKDFAAKLPTNIRSSLFDRDSVFESDYLELLTNGFEDFTDSDKPFEGHYYPVRLNDTYGLLLGCSFQEDRTPHPVTCLAKFQAKIKEKLNNQYPNIGQTWLIVTEMDNPNISPEEVAKKCCQSLNIGLKWERDFQGKGSFLGGSIFELSRYELLMDESTQNAKPRTIQEIQKNIHLIIAVMPSSDAAKIVWEDFNTELLRLFCYRHKVFWAYAQSRYLKQQLKKDFRVINQLVGNIGSQNLKQLRKTVDDAQKISPKYTIKLNYLDAQIRTIEINAINYSRRIGTIGDRLNQIQAQNGQNPIAQILPILSWFQSATATSNPTSTNPTPLLSQLANLQHPYDLKFLEKFSKDVEEKYQLQVQKDYANLSPGSQLLQDLINSSRAITEIEQAERDRNFQNTVGIIGAGLAVGSIVASIEIPTEQNDNFLNPPLDLALSTLHIPGAWLPFAIKITFSLSAALAAGLFTATLIWIGQRRLKK
;
A
#
# COMPACT_ATOMS: atom_id res chain seq x y z
N MET A 1 0.41 -27.94 -28.06
CA MET A 1 0.77 -26.50 -27.96
C MET A 1 -0.46 -25.78 -27.41
N ILE A 2 -0.33 -24.87 -26.43
CA ILE A 2 -1.50 -24.16 -25.89
C ILE A 2 -1.80 -22.95 -26.79
N ASN A 3 -3.04 -22.89 -27.29
CA ASN A 3 -3.58 -21.73 -27.98
C ASN A 3 -4.58 -21.01 -27.10
N LEU A 4 -4.79 -19.73 -27.42
CA LEU A 4 -5.69 -18.80 -26.78
C LEU A 4 -6.73 -18.35 -27.80
N VAL A 5 -8.01 -18.42 -27.45
CA VAL A 5 -9.08 -17.86 -28.27
C VAL A 5 -9.41 -16.48 -27.73
N TYR A 6 -9.57 -15.49 -28.63
CA TYR A 6 -9.87 -14.11 -28.26
C TYR A 6 -8.97 -13.54 -27.14
N PRO A 7 -7.62 -13.60 -27.30
CA PRO A 7 -6.71 -13.15 -26.26
C PRO A 7 -6.68 -11.62 -26.18
N ASN A 8 -6.88 -11.10 -24.98
CA ASN A 8 -6.84 -9.69 -24.65
C ASN A 8 -5.82 -9.45 -23.54
N LEU A 9 -4.97 -8.43 -23.72
CA LEU A 9 -4.03 -7.97 -22.71
C LEU A 9 -4.36 -6.53 -22.32
N PHE A 10 -4.57 -6.32 -21.03
CA PHE A 10 -4.80 -4.99 -20.47
C PHE A 10 -3.70 -4.63 -19.48
N LEU A 11 -3.31 -3.36 -19.49
CA LEU A 11 -2.49 -2.76 -18.47
C LEU A 11 -3.29 -1.67 -17.75
N PHE A 12 -3.51 -1.86 -16.46
CA PHE A 12 -4.01 -0.84 -15.55
C PHE A 12 -2.81 -0.17 -14.89
N LEU A 13 -2.67 1.14 -15.00
CA LEU A 13 -1.58 1.89 -14.38
C LEU A 13 -2.10 3.12 -13.63
N TYR A 14 -1.34 3.54 -12.63
CA TYR A 14 -1.76 4.58 -11.69
C TYR A 14 -0.64 5.58 -11.44
N ASP A 15 -0.99 6.86 -11.51
CA ASP A 15 -0.11 7.99 -11.20
C ASP A 15 -0.76 8.91 -10.15
N LEU A 16 0.05 9.46 -9.26
CA LEU A 16 -0.37 10.48 -8.32
C LEU A 16 -0.83 11.71 -9.09
N ARG A 17 -2.04 12.20 -8.79
CA ARG A 17 -2.50 13.50 -9.27
C ARG A 17 -2.01 14.60 -8.34
N GLU A 18 -2.24 14.42 -7.05
CA GLU A 18 -1.97 15.43 -6.04
C GLU A 18 -1.79 14.77 -4.67
N GLY A 19 -0.69 15.10 -4.00
CA GLY A 19 -0.38 14.67 -2.64
C GLY A 19 -0.75 15.71 -1.57
N LEU A 20 -0.78 15.28 -0.31
CA LEU A 20 -1.06 16.18 0.82
C LEU A 20 0.05 17.24 0.98
N GLY A 21 -0.32 18.51 0.79
CA GLY A 21 0.57 19.65 0.91
C GLY A 21 1.37 19.97 -0.35
N GLU A 22 1.03 19.35 -1.48
CA GLU A 22 1.54 19.75 -2.80
C GLU A 22 0.88 21.05 -3.27
N ASP A 23 1.62 21.81 -4.09
CA ASP A 23 1.15 23.05 -4.68
C ASP A 23 0.68 22.85 -6.14
N SER A 24 0.23 23.94 -6.76
CA SER A 24 -0.23 23.91 -8.16
C SER A 24 0.87 23.57 -9.16
N GLN A 25 2.14 23.79 -8.81
CA GLN A 25 3.26 23.41 -9.66
C GLN A 25 3.42 21.88 -9.66
N SER A 26 3.39 21.23 -8.49
CA SER A 26 3.41 19.78 -8.39
C SER A 26 2.25 19.13 -9.16
N LEU A 27 1.04 19.67 -9.07
CA LEU A 27 -0.10 19.18 -9.86
C LEU A 27 0.16 19.30 -11.37
N THR A 28 0.71 20.42 -11.82
CA THR A 28 1.05 20.64 -13.24
C THR A 28 2.12 19.66 -13.72
N GLU A 29 3.13 19.38 -12.89
CA GLU A 29 4.16 18.38 -13.17
C GLU A 29 3.57 16.96 -13.26
N ASN A 30 2.73 16.57 -12.30
CA ASN A 30 2.02 15.29 -12.30
C ASN A 30 1.12 15.12 -13.55
N GLN A 31 0.39 16.18 -13.93
CA GLN A 31 -0.43 16.20 -15.14
C GLN A 31 0.42 16.02 -16.40
N LYS A 32 1.57 16.69 -16.48
CA LYS A 32 2.50 16.55 -17.60
C LYS A 32 3.06 15.13 -17.70
N ASP A 33 3.46 14.54 -16.58
CA ASP A 33 4.00 13.17 -16.51
C ASP A 33 2.94 12.11 -16.84
N PHE A 34 1.69 12.35 -16.46
CA PHE A 34 0.58 11.51 -16.88
C PHE A 34 0.30 11.65 -18.39
N ALA A 35 0.17 12.87 -18.89
CA ALA A 35 -0.11 13.16 -20.31
C ALA A 35 0.98 12.61 -21.26
N ALA A 36 2.23 12.53 -20.81
CA ALA A 36 3.34 11.93 -21.58
C ALA A 36 3.10 10.46 -21.95
N LYS A 37 2.24 9.75 -21.21
CA LYS A 37 1.85 8.35 -21.45
C LYS A 37 0.80 8.20 -22.54
N LEU A 38 0.17 9.29 -22.97
CA LEU A 38 -0.94 9.30 -23.92
C LEU A 38 -0.52 9.85 -25.31
N PRO A 39 -1.27 9.52 -26.37
CA PRO A 39 -1.08 10.07 -27.72
C PRO A 39 -1.10 11.61 -27.75
N THR A 40 -0.25 12.20 -28.59
CA THR A 40 -0.08 13.66 -28.66
C THR A 40 -1.34 14.42 -29.07
N ASN A 41 -2.22 13.80 -29.86
CA ASN A 41 -3.46 14.40 -30.36
C ASN A 41 -4.49 14.69 -29.26
N ILE A 42 -4.44 13.99 -28.12
CA ILE A 42 -5.38 14.17 -27.01
C ILE A 42 -4.81 14.94 -25.82
N ARG A 43 -3.49 15.21 -25.79
CA ARG A 43 -2.83 15.82 -24.62
C ARG A 43 -3.33 17.22 -24.29
N SER A 44 -3.68 18.02 -25.29
CA SER A 44 -4.08 19.42 -25.10
C SER A 44 -5.43 19.58 -24.40
N SER A 45 -6.33 18.61 -24.55
CA SER A 45 -7.69 18.63 -23.98
C SER A 45 -7.89 17.61 -22.85
N LEU A 46 -6.84 16.88 -22.47
CA LEU A 46 -6.92 15.75 -21.54
C LEU A 46 -7.47 16.15 -20.17
N PHE A 47 -7.21 17.37 -19.72
CA PHE A 47 -7.58 17.86 -18.39
C PHE A 47 -8.72 18.88 -18.41
N ASP A 48 -9.37 19.12 -19.56
CA ASP A 48 -10.47 20.10 -19.67
C ASP A 48 -11.65 19.74 -18.75
N ARG A 49 -11.86 18.44 -18.53
CA ARG A 49 -12.90 17.91 -17.63
C ARG A 49 -12.45 17.86 -16.17
N ASP A 50 -11.15 17.96 -15.89
CA ASP A 50 -10.57 17.86 -14.54
C ASP A 50 -10.66 19.19 -13.77
N SER A 51 -11.89 19.72 -13.67
CA SER A 51 -12.17 21.05 -13.11
C SER A 51 -12.83 21.01 -11.72
N VAL A 52 -13.33 19.85 -11.29
CA VAL A 52 -13.99 19.69 -10.00
C VAL A 52 -12.98 19.41 -8.90
N PHE A 53 -13.20 19.95 -7.70
CA PHE A 53 -12.31 19.74 -6.57
C PHE A 53 -12.29 18.26 -6.14
N GLU A 54 -13.46 17.66 -5.94
CA GLU A 54 -13.62 16.25 -5.54
C GLU A 54 -14.48 15.49 -6.55
N SER A 55 -14.00 14.31 -6.95
CA SER A 55 -14.76 13.33 -7.73
C SER A 55 -14.24 11.92 -7.48
N ASP A 56 -15.15 11.01 -7.16
CA ASP A 56 -14.83 9.60 -6.94
C ASP A 56 -14.43 8.86 -8.23
N TYR A 57 -14.88 9.36 -9.39
CA TYR A 57 -14.53 8.84 -10.71
C TYR A 57 -14.91 9.84 -11.79
N LEU A 58 -13.95 10.13 -12.65
CA LEU A 58 -14.14 11.04 -13.77
C LEU A 58 -13.38 10.49 -14.98
N GLU A 59 -14.08 10.28 -16.09
CA GLU A 59 -13.45 10.05 -17.37
C GLU A 59 -12.83 11.35 -17.90
N LEU A 60 -11.56 11.28 -18.29
CA LEU A 60 -10.83 12.47 -18.76
C LEU A 60 -11.18 12.81 -20.22
N LEU A 61 -11.55 11.82 -21.04
CA LEU A 61 -11.97 12.02 -22.42
C LEU A 61 -13.49 12.09 -22.54
N THR A 62 -14.00 12.88 -23.48
CA THR A 62 -15.46 13.02 -23.72
C THR A 62 -16.10 11.71 -24.18
N ASN A 63 -15.40 10.96 -25.03
CA ASN A 63 -15.87 9.66 -25.54
C ASN A 63 -15.42 8.49 -24.64
N GLY A 64 -14.86 8.77 -23.47
CA GLY A 64 -14.28 7.78 -22.55
C GLY A 64 -12.89 7.30 -22.99
N PHE A 65 -12.74 6.87 -24.24
CA PHE A 65 -11.52 6.22 -24.76
C PHE A 65 -10.96 6.89 -26.02
N GLU A 66 -9.70 6.57 -26.33
CA GLU A 66 -8.99 6.90 -27.57
C GLU A 66 -8.44 5.61 -28.18
N ASP A 67 -8.88 5.25 -29.39
CA ASP A 67 -8.46 4.02 -30.05
C ASP A 67 -7.11 4.14 -30.76
N PHE A 68 -6.46 3.01 -30.96
CA PHE A 68 -5.38 2.87 -31.93
C PHE A 68 -5.52 1.57 -32.71
N THR A 69 -5.20 1.65 -33.99
CA THR A 69 -5.02 0.50 -34.87
C THR A 69 -3.63 0.56 -35.48
N ASP A 70 -3.02 -0.60 -35.73
CA ASP A 70 -1.83 -0.65 -36.57
C ASP A 70 -2.23 -0.81 -38.03
N SER A 71 -1.70 0.05 -38.90
CA SER A 71 -1.89 -0.07 -40.35
C SER A 71 -1.21 -1.32 -40.91
N ASP A 72 -0.13 -1.77 -40.25
CA ASP A 72 0.77 -2.83 -40.73
C ASP A 72 0.74 -4.12 -39.86
N LYS A 73 0.01 -4.14 -38.76
CA LYS A 73 -0.10 -5.28 -37.83
C LYS A 73 -1.56 -5.54 -37.46
N PRO A 74 -1.97 -6.79 -37.17
CA PRO A 74 -3.37 -7.13 -36.88
C PRO A 74 -3.82 -6.72 -35.47
N PHE A 75 -3.23 -5.68 -34.88
CA PHE A 75 -3.47 -5.30 -33.49
C PHE A 75 -4.31 -4.02 -33.39
N GLU A 76 -5.24 -4.06 -32.47
CA GLU A 76 -6.03 -2.90 -32.02
C GLU A 76 -5.89 -2.72 -30.51
N GLY A 77 -6.36 -1.57 -30.03
CA GLY A 77 -6.43 -1.28 -28.61
C GLY A 77 -6.94 0.14 -28.37
N HIS A 78 -7.00 0.51 -27.10
CA HIS A 78 -7.51 1.81 -26.69
C HIS A 78 -6.83 2.30 -25.41
N TYR A 79 -6.80 3.61 -25.25
CA TYR A 79 -6.46 4.30 -24.01
C TYR A 79 -7.75 4.73 -23.32
N TYR A 80 -7.87 4.43 -22.04
CA TYR A 80 -8.99 4.84 -21.20
C TYR A 80 -8.46 5.57 -19.95
N PRO A 81 -8.23 6.89 -20.04
CA PRO A 81 -7.71 7.69 -18.93
C PRO A 81 -8.83 8.23 -18.04
N VAL A 82 -8.62 8.12 -16.73
CA VAL A 82 -9.59 8.54 -15.72
C VAL A 82 -8.91 9.23 -14.55
N ARG A 83 -9.66 10.03 -13.81
CA ARG A 83 -9.32 10.50 -12.47
C ARG A 83 -10.09 9.72 -11.42
N LEU A 84 -9.37 9.23 -10.43
CA LEU A 84 -9.81 8.51 -9.25
C LEU A 84 -9.42 9.34 -8.02
N ASN A 85 -10.18 10.41 -7.75
CA ASN A 85 -9.85 11.38 -6.71
C ASN A 85 -8.44 12.00 -6.87
N ASP A 86 -7.51 11.70 -5.99
CA ASP A 86 -6.10 12.11 -5.91
C ASP A 86 -5.17 11.29 -6.82
N THR A 87 -5.72 10.48 -7.73
CA THR A 87 -4.94 9.58 -8.59
C THR A 87 -5.46 9.62 -10.02
N TYR A 88 -4.56 9.67 -10.99
CA TYR A 88 -4.88 9.36 -12.38
C TYR A 88 -4.73 7.86 -12.62
N GLY A 89 -5.71 7.29 -13.30
CA GLY A 89 -5.68 5.92 -13.79
C GLY A 89 -5.63 5.91 -15.31
N LEU A 90 -4.87 4.98 -15.88
CA LEU A 90 -4.91 4.71 -17.32
C LEU A 90 -5.05 3.21 -17.52
N LEU A 91 -6.03 2.84 -18.34
CA LEU A 91 -6.24 1.50 -18.81
C LEU A 91 -5.89 1.44 -20.29
N LEU A 92 -4.94 0.58 -20.64
CA LEU A 92 -4.44 0.42 -21.99
C LEU A 92 -4.63 -1.04 -22.43
N GLY A 93 -5.53 -1.24 -23.38
CA GLY A 93 -5.84 -2.56 -23.95
C GLY A 93 -5.06 -2.83 -25.24
N CYS A 94 -4.75 -4.09 -25.50
CA CYS A 94 -4.26 -4.57 -26.79
C CYS A 94 -4.75 -5.99 -27.08
N SER A 95 -5.26 -6.19 -28.29
CA SER A 95 -5.82 -7.45 -28.79
C SER A 95 -5.62 -7.58 -30.30
N PHE A 96 -6.06 -8.70 -30.86
CA PHE A 96 -6.33 -8.80 -32.30
C PHE A 96 -7.67 -8.14 -32.64
N GLN A 97 -7.83 -7.68 -33.88
CA GLN A 97 -9.05 -7.04 -34.37
C GLN A 97 -10.23 -8.02 -34.47
N GLU A 98 -11.12 -7.99 -33.48
CA GLU A 98 -12.30 -8.88 -33.32
C GLU A 98 -12.06 -10.37 -33.66
N ASP A 99 -10.83 -10.87 -33.47
CA ASP A 99 -10.43 -12.20 -33.92
C ASP A 99 -10.67 -13.27 -32.84
N ARG A 100 -11.63 -14.16 -33.12
CA ARG A 100 -11.99 -15.31 -32.28
C ARG A 100 -11.32 -16.62 -32.72
N THR A 101 -10.31 -16.57 -33.58
CA THR A 101 -9.55 -17.77 -33.95
C THR A 101 -8.51 -18.13 -32.89
N PRO A 102 -8.07 -19.41 -32.79
CA PRO A 102 -7.02 -19.81 -31.85
C PRO A 102 -5.65 -19.24 -32.24
N HIS A 103 -4.99 -18.60 -31.28
CA HIS A 103 -3.64 -18.04 -31.43
C HIS A 103 -2.64 -18.67 -30.47
N PRO A 104 -1.38 -18.90 -30.87
CA PRO A 104 -0.36 -19.38 -29.93
C PRO A 104 -0.17 -18.42 -28.77
N VAL A 105 -0.04 -18.94 -27.54
CA VAL A 105 0.15 -18.15 -26.29
C VAL A 105 1.29 -17.11 -26.37
N THR A 106 2.26 -17.29 -27.27
CA THR A 106 3.33 -16.33 -27.57
C THR A 106 2.85 -14.98 -28.11
N CYS A 107 1.58 -14.85 -28.53
CA CYS A 107 0.99 -13.57 -28.93
C CYS A 107 1.03 -12.53 -27.81
N LEU A 108 0.94 -12.94 -26.54
CA LEU A 108 0.96 -12.06 -25.37
C LEU A 108 2.25 -11.22 -25.27
N ALA A 109 3.39 -11.78 -25.67
CA ALA A 109 4.65 -11.04 -25.72
C ALA A 109 4.61 -9.90 -26.76
N LYS A 110 3.89 -10.11 -27.88
CA LYS A 110 3.69 -9.09 -28.92
C LYS A 110 2.75 -7.98 -28.42
N PHE A 111 1.65 -8.34 -27.76
CA PHE A 111 0.75 -7.36 -27.13
C PHE A 111 1.49 -6.52 -26.08
N GLN A 112 2.30 -7.16 -25.23
CA GLN A 112 3.08 -6.45 -24.23
C GLN A 112 4.07 -5.47 -24.86
N ALA A 113 4.77 -5.88 -25.92
CA ALA A 113 5.68 -5.01 -26.65
C ALA A 113 4.93 -3.81 -27.24
N LYS A 114 3.73 -4.04 -27.79
CA LYS A 114 2.89 -2.97 -28.34
C LYS A 114 2.40 -1.99 -27.27
N ILE A 115 1.96 -2.50 -26.12
CA ILE A 115 1.56 -1.65 -24.98
C ILE A 115 2.74 -0.79 -24.52
N LYS A 116 3.95 -1.35 -24.40
CA LYS A 116 5.17 -0.60 -24.03
C LYS A 116 5.52 0.49 -25.05
N GLU A 117 5.40 0.19 -26.35
CA GLU A 117 5.57 1.16 -27.44
C GLU A 117 4.58 2.32 -27.29
N LYS A 118 3.30 2.01 -27.08
CA LYS A 118 2.20 2.97 -26.92
C LYS A 118 2.34 3.87 -25.69
N LEU A 119 2.97 3.37 -24.62
CA LEU A 119 3.30 4.15 -23.43
C LEU A 119 4.52 5.07 -23.58
N ASN A 120 5.17 5.14 -24.74
CA ASN A 120 6.38 5.93 -24.95
C ASN A 120 7.50 5.64 -23.92
N ASN A 121 7.61 4.38 -23.47
CA ASN A 121 8.52 3.94 -22.39
C ASN A 121 8.37 4.73 -21.07
N GLN A 122 7.19 5.30 -20.81
CA GLN A 122 6.87 5.91 -19.54
C GLN A 122 6.41 4.86 -18.52
N TYR A 123 6.59 5.16 -17.24
CA TYR A 123 6.25 4.26 -16.14
C TYR A 123 5.30 4.94 -15.16
N PRO A 124 4.41 4.18 -14.50
CA PRO A 124 3.54 4.69 -13.45
C PRO A 124 4.31 4.99 -12.16
N ASN A 125 3.82 5.95 -11.40
CA ASN A 125 4.40 6.34 -10.11
C ASN A 125 3.64 5.80 -8.87
N ILE A 126 2.47 5.17 -9.02
CA ILE A 126 1.80 4.46 -7.91
C ILE A 126 1.91 2.94 -8.09
N GLY A 127 1.58 2.43 -9.27
CA GLY A 127 1.69 1.01 -9.58
C GLY A 127 0.96 0.61 -10.85
N GLN A 128 0.98 -0.70 -11.14
CA GLN A 128 0.31 -1.27 -12.30
C GLN A 128 -0.09 -2.73 -12.12
N THR A 129 -1.16 -3.12 -12.80
CA THR A 129 -1.65 -4.49 -12.91
C THR A 129 -1.75 -4.88 -14.37
N TRP A 130 -1.17 -6.03 -14.71
CA TRP A 130 -1.47 -6.70 -15.97
C TRP A 130 -2.69 -7.59 -15.81
N LEU A 131 -3.61 -7.55 -16.76
CA LEU A 131 -4.75 -8.46 -16.84
C LEU A 131 -4.73 -9.16 -18.19
N ILE A 132 -4.75 -10.49 -18.16
CA ILE A 132 -4.95 -11.32 -19.34
C ILE A 132 -6.37 -11.85 -19.30
N VAL A 133 -7.13 -11.68 -20.38
CA VAL A 133 -8.45 -12.29 -20.56
C VAL A 133 -8.43 -13.11 -21.84
N THR A 134 -8.87 -14.36 -21.79
CA THR A 134 -8.86 -15.26 -22.95
C THR A 134 -9.92 -16.34 -22.80
N GLU A 135 -10.47 -16.81 -23.91
CA GLU A 135 -11.22 -18.06 -23.98
C GLU A 135 -10.26 -19.26 -24.09
N MET A 136 -10.70 -20.43 -23.60
CA MET A 136 -9.99 -21.69 -23.77
C MET A 136 -10.24 -22.32 -25.14
N ASP A 137 -9.16 -22.65 -25.86
CA ASP A 137 -9.21 -23.42 -27.11
C ASP A 137 -9.59 -24.90 -26.87
N ASN A 138 -9.16 -25.49 -25.74
CA ASN A 138 -9.35 -26.91 -25.45
C ASN A 138 -9.82 -27.15 -24.01
N PRO A 139 -11.03 -27.70 -23.80
CA PRO A 139 -11.64 -27.85 -22.47
C PRO A 139 -11.03 -29.00 -21.68
N ASN A 140 -10.28 -29.89 -22.34
CA ASN A 140 -9.58 -30.99 -21.68
C ASN A 140 -8.30 -30.52 -20.98
N ILE A 141 -7.78 -29.34 -21.33
CA ILE A 141 -6.64 -28.73 -20.65
C ILE A 141 -7.16 -27.98 -19.42
N SER A 142 -6.46 -28.10 -18.29
CA SER A 142 -6.85 -27.36 -17.10
C SER A 142 -6.66 -25.84 -17.30
N PRO A 143 -7.60 -24.99 -16.84
CA PRO A 143 -7.43 -23.54 -16.89
C PRO A 143 -6.15 -23.05 -16.21
N GLU A 144 -5.69 -23.76 -15.17
CA GLU A 144 -4.44 -23.46 -14.47
C GLU A 144 -3.21 -23.68 -15.37
N GLU A 145 -3.20 -24.69 -16.23
CA GLU A 145 -2.12 -24.93 -17.17
C GLU A 145 -2.06 -23.83 -18.24
N VAL A 146 -3.22 -23.39 -18.74
CA VAL A 146 -3.34 -22.23 -19.64
C VAL A 146 -2.78 -20.99 -18.95
N ALA A 147 -3.21 -20.71 -17.71
CA ALA A 147 -2.75 -19.56 -16.93
C ALA A 147 -1.23 -19.60 -16.66
N LYS A 148 -0.64 -20.76 -16.35
CA LYS A 148 0.82 -20.94 -16.23
C LYS A 148 1.54 -20.55 -17.51
N LYS A 149 1.04 -20.98 -18.68
CA LYS A 149 1.62 -20.60 -19.97
C LYS A 149 1.45 -19.12 -20.30
N CYS A 150 0.31 -18.53 -19.95
CA CYS A 150 0.10 -17.08 -20.07
C CYS A 150 1.12 -16.29 -19.23
N CYS A 151 1.33 -16.68 -17.98
CA CYS A 151 2.33 -16.06 -17.10
C CYS A 151 3.75 -16.18 -17.68
N GLN A 152 4.13 -17.37 -18.16
CA GLN A 152 5.43 -17.62 -18.79
C GLN A 152 5.63 -16.77 -20.06
N SER A 153 4.60 -16.68 -20.91
CA SER A 153 4.66 -15.94 -22.17
C SER A 153 4.75 -14.42 -21.96
N LEU A 154 3.98 -13.87 -21.00
CA LEU A 154 4.02 -12.45 -20.68
C LEU A 154 5.38 -12.03 -20.04
N ASN A 155 6.04 -12.95 -19.33
CA ASN A 155 7.42 -12.83 -18.84
C ASN A 155 7.72 -11.51 -18.09
N ILE A 156 6.85 -11.10 -17.17
CA ILE A 156 7.05 -9.90 -16.33
C ILE A 156 7.88 -10.15 -15.06
N GLY A 157 8.61 -11.28 -15.00
CA GLY A 157 9.45 -11.64 -13.86
C GLY A 157 8.70 -12.22 -12.65
N LEU A 158 7.48 -12.70 -12.85
CA LEU A 158 6.75 -13.53 -11.88
C LEU A 158 7.07 -15.01 -12.12
N LYS A 159 7.10 -15.79 -11.04
CA LYS A 159 7.27 -17.25 -11.04
C LYS A 159 6.07 -17.87 -10.36
N TRP A 160 5.40 -18.80 -11.04
CA TRP A 160 4.13 -19.37 -10.58
C TRP A 160 4.24 -19.97 -9.17
N GLU A 161 5.28 -20.78 -8.93
CA GLU A 161 5.47 -21.53 -7.68
C GLU A 161 5.70 -20.63 -6.46
N ARG A 162 6.19 -19.41 -6.67
CA ARG A 162 6.51 -18.44 -5.61
C ARG A 162 5.45 -17.36 -5.47
N ASP A 163 4.95 -16.86 -6.61
CA ASP A 163 4.20 -15.61 -6.66
C ASP A 163 2.69 -15.82 -6.78
N PHE A 164 2.21 -17.06 -6.93
CA PHE A 164 0.79 -17.38 -6.95
C PHE A 164 0.12 -17.06 -5.60
N GLN A 165 -0.94 -16.23 -5.64
CA GLN A 165 -1.66 -15.79 -4.44
C GLN A 165 -2.97 -16.55 -4.23
N GLY A 166 -3.65 -16.91 -5.31
CA GLY A 166 -4.95 -17.58 -5.22
C GLY A 166 -5.63 -17.71 -6.57
N LYS A 167 -6.73 -18.46 -6.54
CA LYS A 167 -7.64 -18.67 -7.67
C LYS A 167 -9.08 -18.64 -7.23
N GLY A 168 -9.97 -18.37 -8.18
CA GLY A 168 -11.41 -18.33 -7.98
C GLY A 168 -12.18 -18.54 -9.28
N SER A 169 -13.47 -18.22 -9.27
CA SER A 169 -14.30 -18.18 -10.48
C SER A 169 -14.79 -16.76 -10.76
N PHE A 170 -14.92 -16.42 -12.04
CA PHE A 170 -15.41 -15.12 -12.51
C PHE A 170 -16.13 -15.30 -13.84
N LEU A 171 -17.42 -14.94 -13.89
CA LEU A 171 -18.30 -15.12 -15.05
C LEU A 171 -18.24 -16.56 -15.62
N GLY A 172 -18.24 -17.56 -14.74
CA GLY A 172 -18.13 -18.98 -15.09
C GLY A 172 -16.73 -19.45 -15.53
N GLY A 173 -15.79 -18.53 -15.70
CA GLY A 173 -14.37 -18.80 -15.97
C GLY A 173 -13.55 -19.00 -14.70
N SER A 174 -12.28 -19.34 -14.88
CA SER A 174 -11.29 -19.39 -13.79
C SER A 174 -10.45 -18.12 -13.77
N ILE A 175 -10.28 -17.53 -12.58
CA ILE A 175 -9.44 -16.36 -12.38
C ILE A 175 -8.27 -16.70 -11.45
N PHE A 176 -7.09 -16.15 -11.72
CA PHE A 176 -5.85 -16.40 -10.97
C PHE A 176 -5.15 -15.07 -10.67
N GLU A 177 -4.60 -14.93 -9.47
CA GLU A 177 -3.72 -13.81 -9.10
C GLU A 177 -2.29 -14.30 -8.87
N LEU A 178 -1.35 -13.56 -9.47
CA LEU A 178 0.06 -13.61 -9.13
C LEU A 178 0.54 -12.22 -8.73
N SER A 179 1.32 -12.17 -7.65
CA SER A 179 1.84 -10.93 -7.11
C SER A 179 3.21 -11.12 -6.48
N ARG A 180 4.03 -10.08 -6.59
CA ARG A 180 5.24 -9.94 -5.80
C ARG A 180 5.45 -8.50 -5.37
N TYR A 181 5.58 -8.31 -4.06
CA TYR A 181 5.94 -7.04 -3.45
C TYR A 181 7.26 -7.19 -2.67
N GLU A 182 8.25 -6.38 -3.01
CA GLU A 182 9.57 -6.37 -2.36
C GLU A 182 10.00 -4.92 -2.09
N LEU A 183 10.55 -4.65 -0.91
CA LEU A 183 11.26 -3.38 -0.64
C LEU A 183 12.70 -3.51 -1.10
N LEU A 184 13.22 -2.49 -1.77
CA LEU A 184 14.58 -2.45 -2.33
C LEU A 184 15.52 -1.49 -1.58
N MET A 185 15.13 -1.09 -0.36
CA MET A 185 15.91 -0.19 0.48
C MET A 185 17.03 -0.91 1.21
N ASP A 186 18.24 -0.34 1.21
CA ASP A 186 19.35 -0.77 2.06
C ASP A 186 19.50 0.18 3.27
N GLU A 187 19.79 -0.40 4.45
CA GLU A 187 20.13 0.35 5.67
C GLU A 187 21.49 1.07 5.56
N SER A 188 22.38 0.63 4.65
CA SER A 188 23.74 1.16 4.48
C SER A 188 23.82 2.42 3.61
N THR A 189 22.95 2.59 2.61
CA THR A 189 22.88 3.77 1.73
C THR A 189 22.13 4.95 2.37
N GLN A 190 22.55 5.36 3.57
CA GLN A 190 21.88 6.35 4.42
C GLN A 190 21.82 7.79 3.86
N ASN A 191 22.45 8.06 2.72
CA ASN A 191 22.68 9.42 2.21
C ASN A 191 22.17 9.68 0.79
N ALA A 192 21.66 8.67 0.07
CA ALA A 192 21.02 8.88 -1.22
C ALA A 192 19.51 9.03 -1.03
N LYS A 193 18.98 10.24 -1.20
CA LYS A 193 17.52 10.44 -1.33
C LYS A 193 17.08 9.71 -2.61
N PRO A 194 16.16 8.74 -2.54
CA PRO A 194 15.60 8.17 -3.76
C PRO A 194 14.91 9.28 -4.54
N ARG A 195 15.07 9.28 -5.86
CA ARG A 195 14.42 10.29 -6.70
C ARG A 195 12.92 10.07 -6.70
N THR A 196 12.47 8.81 -6.61
CA THR A 196 11.06 8.46 -6.53
C THR A 196 10.82 7.25 -5.63
N ILE A 197 9.55 7.05 -5.24
CA ILE A 197 9.14 5.92 -4.39
C ILE A 197 9.17 4.57 -5.13
N GLN A 198 9.17 4.59 -6.46
CA GLN A 198 9.26 3.35 -7.23
C GLN A 198 10.68 2.79 -7.23
N GLU A 199 11.71 3.62 -7.00
CA GLU A 199 13.10 3.15 -6.89
C GLU A 199 13.34 2.28 -5.64
N ILE A 200 12.49 2.41 -4.62
CA ILE A 200 12.65 1.71 -3.34
C ILE A 200 11.72 0.51 -3.17
N GLN A 201 10.94 0.17 -4.19
CA GLN A 201 10.04 -0.97 -4.16
C GLN A 201 9.98 -1.68 -5.51
N LYS A 202 9.56 -2.94 -5.47
CA LYS A 202 9.16 -3.71 -6.64
C LYS A 202 7.79 -4.27 -6.38
N ASN A 203 6.80 -3.80 -7.14
CA ASN A 203 5.41 -4.23 -7.04
C ASN A 203 4.95 -4.72 -8.41
N ILE A 204 4.88 -6.04 -8.58
CA ILE A 204 4.43 -6.67 -9.82
C ILE A 204 3.12 -7.40 -9.52
N HIS A 205 2.08 -7.14 -10.31
CA HIS A 205 0.76 -7.72 -10.14
C HIS A 205 0.20 -8.18 -11.49
N LEU A 206 -0.33 -9.41 -11.52
CA LEU A 206 -0.89 -10.06 -12.70
C LEU A 206 -2.17 -10.79 -12.32
N ILE A 207 -3.24 -10.49 -13.04
CA ILE A 207 -4.48 -11.25 -13.04
C ILE A 207 -4.61 -11.99 -14.37
N ILE A 208 -5.05 -13.24 -14.32
CA ILE A 208 -5.32 -14.06 -15.50
C ILE A 208 -6.74 -14.59 -15.38
N ALA A 209 -7.61 -14.22 -16.31
CA ALA A 209 -8.98 -14.70 -16.43
C ALA A 209 -9.08 -15.62 -17.66
N VAL A 210 -9.31 -16.90 -17.40
CA VAL A 210 -9.50 -17.95 -18.41
C VAL A 210 -11.00 -18.24 -18.49
N MET A 211 -11.61 -17.73 -19.55
CA MET A 211 -13.05 -17.62 -19.74
C MET A 211 -13.62 -18.82 -20.49
N PRO A 212 -14.90 -19.16 -20.25
CA PRO A 212 -15.55 -20.26 -20.94
C PRO A 212 -15.96 -19.91 -22.38
N SER A 213 -16.03 -18.60 -22.72
CA SER A 213 -16.33 -18.10 -24.06
C SER A 213 -15.79 -16.69 -24.29
N SER A 214 -15.65 -16.31 -25.55
CA SER A 214 -15.27 -14.96 -26.00
C SER A 214 -16.29 -13.90 -25.57
N ASP A 215 -17.58 -14.27 -25.48
CA ASP A 215 -18.61 -13.35 -25.00
C ASP A 215 -18.46 -13.08 -23.50
N ALA A 216 -18.14 -14.12 -22.70
CA ALA A 216 -17.81 -13.93 -21.29
C ALA A 216 -16.52 -13.09 -21.12
N ALA A 217 -15.52 -13.29 -21.98
CA ALA A 217 -14.32 -12.44 -22.03
C ALA A 217 -14.63 -10.98 -22.37
N LYS A 218 -15.57 -10.74 -23.29
CA LYS A 218 -16.01 -9.39 -23.67
C LYS A 218 -16.69 -8.66 -22.50
N ILE A 219 -17.53 -9.36 -21.73
CA ILE A 219 -18.18 -8.80 -20.52
C ILE A 219 -17.15 -8.33 -19.47
N VAL A 220 -16.03 -9.04 -19.30
CA VAL A 220 -14.96 -8.61 -18.36
C VAL A 220 -14.52 -7.17 -18.65
N TRP A 221 -14.36 -6.84 -19.93
CA TRP A 221 -13.97 -5.51 -20.35
C TRP A 221 -15.14 -4.52 -20.28
N GLU A 222 -16.24 -4.81 -20.96
CA GLU A 222 -17.34 -3.85 -21.17
C GLU A 222 -18.07 -3.49 -19.87
N ASP A 223 -18.19 -4.46 -18.95
CA ASP A 223 -18.93 -4.25 -17.71
C ASP A 223 -18.03 -4.02 -16.50
N PHE A 224 -16.85 -4.62 -16.43
CA PHE A 224 -16.05 -4.61 -15.20
C PHE A 224 -14.81 -3.73 -15.24
N ASN A 225 -14.52 -3.03 -16.34
CA ASN A 225 -13.32 -2.19 -16.44
C ASN A 225 -13.21 -1.17 -15.28
N THR A 226 -14.28 -0.47 -14.95
CA THR A 226 -14.33 0.58 -13.93
C THR A 226 -14.12 0.00 -12.52
N GLU A 227 -14.73 -1.15 -12.27
CA GLU A 227 -14.64 -1.85 -10.99
C GLU A 227 -13.23 -2.41 -10.77
N LEU A 228 -12.64 -3.03 -11.79
CA LEU A 228 -11.27 -3.55 -11.77
C LEU A 228 -10.25 -2.41 -11.65
N LEU A 229 -10.47 -1.31 -12.38
CA LEU A 229 -9.60 -0.13 -12.34
C LEU A 229 -9.56 0.47 -10.93
N ARG A 230 -10.70 0.56 -10.23
CA ARG A 230 -10.75 0.99 -8.83
C ARG A 230 -10.15 -0.03 -7.87
N LEU A 231 -10.47 -1.31 -8.04
CA LEU A 231 -9.97 -2.40 -7.19
C LEU A 231 -8.44 -2.41 -7.17
N PHE A 232 -7.80 -2.44 -8.35
CA PHE A 232 -6.35 -2.47 -8.43
C PHE A 232 -5.72 -1.14 -7.98
N CYS A 233 -6.38 0.01 -8.17
CA CYS A 233 -5.92 1.29 -7.64
C CYS A 233 -5.71 1.24 -6.13
N TYR A 234 -6.73 0.79 -5.38
CA TYR A 234 -6.67 0.70 -3.92
C TYR A 234 -5.52 -0.20 -3.46
N ARG A 235 -5.34 -1.35 -4.11
CA ARG A 235 -4.23 -2.27 -3.85
C ARG A 235 -2.86 -1.60 -4.04
N HIS A 236 -2.67 -0.86 -5.13
CA HIS A 236 -1.40 -0.18 -5.39
C HIS A 236 -1.17 1.02 -4.46
N LYS A 237 -2.22 1.74 -4.07
CA LYS A 237 -2.12 2.80 -3.05
C LYS A 237 -1.65 2.28 -1.70
N VAL A 238 -2.14 1.12 -1.26
CA VAL A 238 -1.66 0.47 -0.04
C VAL A 238 -0.16 0.23 -0.09
N PHE A 239 0.33 -0.38 -1.17
CA PHE A 239 1.76 -0.68 -1.29
C PHE A 239 2.62 0.58 -1.48
N TRP A 240 2.12 1.58 -2.20
CA TRP A 240 2.77 2.87 -2.34
C TRP A 240 2.90 3.58 -0.99
N ALA A 241 1.82 3.64 -0.20
CA ALA A 241 1.82 4.25 1.13
C ALA A 241 2.71 3.48 2.12
N TYR A 242 2.73 2.15 2.01
CA TYR A 242 3.64 1.33 2.77
C TYR A 242 5.11 1.63 2.41
N ALA A 243 5.49 1.72 1.14
CA ALA A 243 6.84 2.12 0.74
C ALA A 243 7.22 3.52 1.27
N GLN A 244 6.29 4.49 1.18
CA GLN A 244 6.46 5.83 1.77
C GLN A 244 6.74 5.76 3.27
N SER A 245 5.97 4.96 4.00
CA SER A 245 6.16 4.76 5.45
C SER A 245 7.56 4.22 5.79
N ARG A 246 8.12 3.36 4.93
CA ARG A 246 9.45 2.78 5.14
C ARG A 246 10.54 3.84 4.99
N TYR A 247 10.40 4.67 3.98
CA TYR A 247 11.29 5.81 3.75
C TYR A 247 11.22 6.83 4.90
N LEU A 248 10.01 7.17 5.35
CA LEU A 248 9.79 8.04 6.51
C LEU A 248 10.41 7.46 7.78
N LYS A 249 10.23 6.16 8.06
CA LYS A 249 10.87 5.50 9.21
C LYS A 249 12.39 5.58 9.15
N GLN A 250 13.01 5.37 7.98
CA GLN A 250 14.48 5.47 7.87
C GLN A 250 14.96 6.88 8.25
N GLN A 251 14.26 7.92 7.78
CA GLN A 251 14.56 9.32 8.13
C GLN A 251 14.31 9.62 9.61
N LEU A 252 13.17 9.19 10.15
CA LEU A 252 12.82 9.39 11.56
C LEU A 252 13.82 8.68 12.49
N LYS A 253 14.27 7.45 12.15
CA LYS A 253 15.34 6.77 12.91
C LYS A 253 16.64 7.58 12.94
N LYS A 254 17.00 8.23 11.82
CA LYS A 254 18.19 9.09 11.75
C LYS A 254 18.04 10.31 12.64
N ASP A 255 16.90 11.00 12.56
CA ASP A 255 16.61 12.16 13.38
C ASP A 255 16.52 11.79 14.88
N PHE A 256 15.95 10.63 15.21
CA PHE A 256 15.83 10.13 16.59
C PHE A 256 17.20 9.90 17.24
N ARG A 257 18.21 9.44 16.48
CA ARG A 257 19.59 9.36 17.00
C ARG A 257 20.14 10.72 17.40
N VAL A 258 19.85 11.76 16.61
CA VAL A 258 20.25 13.14 16.95
C VAL A 258 19.53 13.62 18.20
N ILE A 259 18.21 13.34 18.32
CA ILE A 259 17.42 13.68 19.51
C ILE A 259 18.03 13.03 20.76
N ASN A 260 18.33 11.74 20.71
CA ASN A 260 18.95 11.02 21.84
C ASN A 260 20.31 11.63 22.25
N GLN A 261 21.11 12.08 21.29
CA GLN A 261 22.38 12.75 21.58
C GLN A 261 22.17 14.13 22.23
N LEU A 262 21.15 14.89 21.82
CA LEU A 262 20.83 16.18 22.45
C LEU A 262 20.37 15.98 23.89
N VAL A 263 19.49 14.99 24.12
CA VAL A 263 18.94 14.69 25.45
C VAL A 263 19.99 14.13 26.41
N GLY A 264 20.81 13.17 25.95
CA GLY A 264 21.79 12.49 26.80
C GLY A 264 22.90 13.40 27.34
N ASN A 265 23.15 14.55 26.69
CA ASN A 265 24.25 15.43 27.06
C ASN A 265 23.87 16.56 28.05
N ILE A 266 22.58 16.78 28.34
CA ILE A 266 22.10 17.94 29.10
C ILE A 266 22.78 18.07 30.48
N GLY A 267 22.86 16.98 31.24
CA GLY A 267 23.31 17.00 32.63
C GLY A 267 24.76 17.43 32.86
N SER A 268 25.55 17.58 31.79
CA SER A 268 26.97 17.95 31.83
C SER A 268 27.29 19.27 31.12
N GLN A 269 26.28 19.95 30.56
CA GLN A 269 26.49 21.12 29.70
C GLN A 269 26.59 22.42 30.50
N ASN A 270 27.45 23.33 30.03
CA ASN A 270 27.39 24.73 30.43
C ASN A 270 26.30 25.50 29.66
N LEU A 271 26.03 26.72 30.08
CA LEU A 271 24.98 27.58 29.50
C LEU A 271 25.10 27.81 28.00
N LYS A 272 26.31 28.07 27.51
CA LYS A 272 26.55 28.30 26.09
C LYS A 272 26.24 27.03 25.29
N GLN A 273 26.57 25.86 25.84
CA GLN A 273 26.25 24.56 25.25
C GLN A 273 24.75 24.28 25.31
N LEU A 274 24.08 24.55 26.43
CA LEU A 274 22.62 24.40 26.56
C LEU A 274 21.86 25.27 25.56
N ARG A 275 22.24 26.55 25.41
CA ARG A 275 21.64 27.44 24.39
C ARG A 275 21.79 26.86 22.98
N LYS A 276 22.97 26.34 22.65
CA LYS A 276 23.20 25.66 21.36
C LYS A 276 22.33 24.39 21.20
N THR A 277 22.23 23.56 22.24
CA THR A 277 21.37 22.37 22.26
C THR A 277 19.90 22.74 22.00
N VAL A 278 19.42 23.85 22.57
CA VAL A 278 18.08 24.39 22.31
C VAL A 278 17.92 24.84 20.87
N ASP A 279 18.87 25.60 20.33
CA ASP A 279 18.82 26.06 18.94
C ASP A 279 18.77 24.87 17.97
N ASP A 280 19.54 23.83 18.24
CA ASP A 280 19.57 22.61 17.43
C ASP A 280 18.26 21.80 17.58
N ALA A 281 17.70 21.71 18.80
CA ALA A 281 16.41 21.09 19.06
C ALA A 281 15.24 21.82 18.35
N GLN A 282 15.24 23.15 18.38
CA GLN A 282 14.24 23.98 17.70
C GLN A 282 14.31 23.83 16.17
N LYS A 283 15.50 23.59 15.60
CA LYS A 283 15.66 23.33 14.16
C LYS A 283 15.17 21.96 13.72
N ILE A 284 15.36 20.92 14.55
CA ILE A 284 14.96 19.54 14.21
C ILE A 284 13.49 19.27 14.52
N SER A 285 12.94 19.88 15.58
CA SER A 285 11.56 19.68 16.02
C SER A 285 10.50 19.77 14.93
N PRO A 286 10.37 20.89 14.18
CA PRO A 286 9.34 20.98 13.16
C PRO A 286 9.49 19.90 12.08
N LYS A 287 10.74 19.57 11.69
CA LYS A 287 11.01 18.54 10.67
C LYS A 287 10.62 17.15 11.16
N TYR A 288 10.91 16.85 12.43
CA TYR A 288 10.57 15.56 13.04
C TYR A 288 9.05 15.39 13.15
N THR A 289 8.35 16.40 13.66
CA THR A 289 6.89 16.40 13.80
C THR A 289 6.20 16.27 12.44
N ILE A 290 6.66 17.00 11.41
CA ILE A 290 6.11 16.90 10.05
C ILE A 290 6.25 15.46 9.53
N LYS A 291 7.42 14.84 9.66
CA LYS A 291 7.63 13.44 9.21
C LYS A 291 6.77 12.44 9.97
N LEU A 292 6.56 12.64 11.27
CA LEU A 292 5.63 11.83 12.06
C LEU A 292 4.19 11.98 11.57
N ASN A 293 3.74 13.20 11.28
CA ASN A 293 2.40 13.44 10.74
C ASN A 293 2.22 12.78 9.37
N TYR A 294 3.24 12.84 8.50
CA TYR A 294 3.22 12.09 7.24
C TYR A 294 3.19 10.58 7.46
N LEU A 295 3.87 10.05 8.47
CA LEU A 295 3.83 8.63 8.82
C LEU A 295 2.43 8.21 9.30
N ASP A 296 1.77 9.03 10.14
CA ASP A 296 0.36 8.83 10.52
C ASP A 296 -0.58 8.87 9.32
N ALA A 297 -0.38 9.82 8.40
CA ALA A 297 -1.13 9.89 7.16
C ALA A 297 -0.98 8.63 6.29
N GLN A 298 0.21 8.00 6.28
CA GLN A 298 0.40 6.71 5.58
C GLN A 298 -0.37 5.58 6.25
N ILE A 299 -0.49 5.54 7.58
CA ILE A 299 -1.33 4.54 8.29
C ILE A 299 -2.77 4.64 7.80
N ARG A 300 -3.32 5.87 7.79
CA ARG A 300 -4.70 6.13 7.32
C ARG A 300 -4.89 5.77 5.85
N THR A 301 -3.89 6.08 5.02
CA THR A 301 -3.92 5.74 3.58
C THR A 301 -3.98 4.24 3.38
N ILE A 302 -3.16 3.46 4.10
CA ILE A 302 -3.18 2.00 4.05
C ILE A 302 -4.56 1.46 4.48
N GLU A 303 -5.07 1.94 5.61
CA GLU A 303 -6.34 1.51 6.18
C GLU A 303 -7.52 1.76 5.24
N ILE A 304 -7.69 3.01 4.78
CA ILE A 304 -8.81 3.41 3.93
C ILE A 304 -8.78 2.63 2.62
N ASN A 305 -7.61 2.43 2.02
CA ASN A 305 -7.51 1.70 0.76
C ASN A 305 -7.72 0.19 0.93
N ALA A 306 -7.33 -0.41 2.07
CA ALA A 306 -7.68 -1.81 2.37
C ALA A 306 -9.20 -1.99 2.52
N ILE A 307 -9.86 -1.07 3.23
CA ILE A 307 -11.33 -1.07 3.38
C ILE A 307 -12.01 -0.89 2.01
N ASN A 308 -11.56 0.08 1.22
CA ASN A 308 -12.12 0.35 -0.11
C ASN A 308 -11.91 -0.83 -1.07
N TYR A 309 -10.77 -1.52 -0.98
CA TYR A 309 -10.52 -2.75 -1.72
C TYR A 309 -11.53 -3.83 -1.37
N SER A 310 -11.75 -4.11 -0.07
CA SER A 310 -12.74 -5.11 0.37
C SER A 310 -14.16 -4.75 -0.06
N ARG A 311 -14.56 -3.48 0.09
CA ARG A 311 -15.87 -3.00 -0.36
C ARG A 311 -16.05 -3.16 -1.87
N ARG A 312 -15.00 -2.89 -2.65
CA ARG A 312 -15.03 -3.02 -4.11
C ARG A 312 -15.20 -4.47 -4.55
N ILE A 313 -14.61 -5.44 -3.86
CA ILE A 313 -14.89 -6.87 -4.09
C ILE A 313 -16.39 -7.16 -3.88
N GLY A 314 -16.98 -6.63 -2.80
CA GLY A 314 -18.42 -6.73 -2.56
C GLY A 314 -19.26 -6.16 -3.70
N THR A 315 -18.95 -4.95 -4.17
CA THR A 315 -19.63 -4.33 -5.32
C THR A 315 -19.52 -5.16 -6.60
N ILE A 316 -18.35 -5.76 -6.87
CA ILE A 316 -18.17 -6.69 -7.99
C ILE A 316 -19.07 -7.92 -7.81
N GLY A 317 -19.14 -8.49 -6.61
CA GLY A 317 -20.03 -9.59 -6.26
C GLY A 317 -21.51 -9.26 -6.48
N ASP A 318 -21.95 -8.09 -6.03
CA ASP A 318 -23.33 -7.61 -6.22
C ASP A 318 -23.67 -7.45 -7.71
N ARG A 319 -22.74 -6.91 -8.51
CA ARG A 319 -22.93 -6.77 -9.96
C ARG A 319 -23.00 -8.14 -10.66
N LEU A 320 -22.16 -9.10 -10.25
CA LEU A 320 -22.23 -10.48 -10.76
C LEU A 320 -23.59 -11.13 -10.43
N ASN A 321 -24.11 -10.90 -9.22
CA ASN A 321 -25.45 -11.36 -8.84
C ASN A 321 -26.56 -10.71 -9.68
N GLN A 322 -26.46 -9.41 -9.97
CA GLN A 322 -27.42 -8.72 -10.82
C GLN A 322 -27.42 -9.26 -12.25
N ILE A 323 -26.25 -9.50 -12.83
CA ILE A 323 -26.11 -10.10 -14.17
C ILE A 323 -26.75 -11.51 -14.18
N GLN A 324 -26.60 -12.28 -13.11
CA GLN A 324 -27.25 -13.58 -12.98
C GLN A 324 -28.79 -13.47 -12.86
N ALA A 325 -29.30 -12.49 -12.10
CA ALA A 325 -30.73 -12.31 -11.83
C ALA A 325 -31.51 -11.68 -13.01
N GLN A 326 -30.94 -10.66 -13.68
CA GLN A 326 -31.55 -10.01 -14.85
C GLN A 326 -31.67 -10.97 -16.04
N ASN A 327 -30.74 -11.91 -16.14
CA ASN A 327 -30.79 -13.00 -17.11
C ASN A 327 -31.62 -14.18 -16.59
N GLY A 328 -32.62 -13.99 -15.72
CA GLY A 328 -33.57 -15.02 -15.26
C GLY A 328 -34.36 -15.76 -16.35
N GLN A 329 -34.20 -15.36 -17.62
CA GLN A 329 -34.33 -16.23 -18.79
C GLN A 329 -32.95 -16.44 -19.42
N ASN A 330 -32.16 -17.26 -18.73
CA ASN A 330 -31.08 -18.10 -19.23
C ASN A 330 -29.69 -17.42 -19.46
N PRO A 331 -28.84 -17.24 -18.41
CA PRO A 331 -27.38 -17.25 -18.61
C PRO A 331 -26.95 -18.65 -19.10
N ILE A 332 -27.70 -19.69 -18.71
CA ILE A 332 -27.59 -21.05 -19.20
C ILE A 332 -27.99 -21.16 -20.70
N ALA A 333 -28.64 -20.17 -21.35
CA ALA A 333 -28.93 -20.21 -22.80
C ALA A 333 -27.70 -19.83 -23.60
N GLN A 334 -26.92 -18.88 -23.09
CA GLN A 334 -25.64 -18.50 -23.68
C GLN A 334 -24.57 -19.57 -23.37
N ILE A 335 -24.76 -20.35 -22.31
CA ILE A 335 -23.93 -21.53 -21.95
C ILE A 335 -24.50 -22.82 -22.59
N LEU A 336 -25.68 -22.84 -23.21
CA LEU A 336 -26.27 -24.05 -23.81
C LEU A 336 -25.38 -24.64 -24.94
N PRO A 337 -24.76 -23.83 -25.82
CA PRO A 337 -23.75 -24.30 -26.78
C PRO A 337 -22.48 -24.81 -26.09
N ILE A 338 -22.15 -24.24 -24.93
CA ILE A 338 -21.01 -24.65 -24.10
C ILE A 338 -21.31 -26.02 -23.50
N LEU A 339 -22.49 -26.25 -22.92
CA LEU A 339 -22.91 -27.56 -22.40
C LEU A 339 -22.92 -28.67 -23.48
N SER A 340 -23.32 -28.37 -24.71
CA SER A 340 -23.26 -29.36 -25.81
C SER A 340 -21.82 -29.66 -26.25
N TRP A 341 -20.93 -28.65 -26.25
CA TRP A 341 -19.49 -28.83 -26.47
C TRP A 341 -18.82 -29.62 -25.33
N PHE A 342 -19.15 -29.32 -24.07
CA PHE A 342 -18.68 -30.07 -22.89
C PHE A 342 -19.21 -31.53 -22.89
N GLN A 343 -20.46 -31.76 -23.30
CA GLN A 343 -21.05 -33.10 -23.49
C GLN A 343 -20.36 -33.89 -24.63
N SER A 344 -19.89 -33.20 -25.66
CA SER A 344 -19.10 -33.81 -26.73
C SER A 344 -17.70 -34.19 -26.25
N ALA A 345 -17.10 -33.36 -25.38
CA ALA A 345 -15.79 -33.63 -24.79
C ALA A 345 -15.82 -34.78 -23.76
N THR A 346 -16.85 -34.86 -22.90
CA THR A 346 -17.02 -35.98 -21.95
C THR A 346 -17.08 -37.34 -22.65
N ALA A 347 -17.75 -37.41 -23.81
CA ALA A 347 -17.92 -38.63 -24.60
C ALA A 347 -16.61 -39.22 -25.14
N THR A 348 -15.51 -38.45 -25.13
CA THR A 348 -14.18 -38.86 -25.60
C THR A 348 -13.18 -39.16 -24.48
N SER A 349 -13.57 -39.00 -23.21
CA SER A 349 -12.68 -39.10 -22.05
C SER A 349 -12.80 -40.46 -21.32
N ASN A 350 -11.67 -41.12 -21.02
CA ASN A 350 -11.63 -42.39 -20.27
C ASN A 350 -11.82 -42.15 -18.75
N PRO A 351 -12.73 -42.86 -18.06
CA PRO A 351 -13.23 -42.49 -16.73
C PRO A 351 -12.37 -42.94 -15.52
N THR A 352 -11.08 -43.26 -15.67
CA THR A 352 -10.29 -43.95 -14.63
C THR A 352 -9.47 -43.04 -13.67
N SER A 353 -9.73 -41.73 -13.62
CA SER A 353 -9.03 -40.79 -12.72
C SER A 353 -9.87 -40.44 -11.49
N THR A 354 -9.34 -40.66 -10.29
CA THR A 354 -9.95 -40.32 -8.99
C THR A 354 -9.87 -38.82 -8.63
N ASN A 355 -9.23 -38.00 -9.45
CA ASN A 355 -9.35 -36.54 -9.40
C ASN A 355 -10.49 -36.08 -10.32
N PRO A 356 -11.32 -35.10 -9.93
CA PRO A 356 -12.31 -34.54 -10.85
C PRO A 356 -11.56 -34.04 -12.10
N THR A 357 -11.91 -34.59 -13.26
CA THR A 357 -11.34 -34.17 -14.55
C THR A 357 -11.48 -32.65 -14.71
N PRO A 358 -10.56 -31.95 -15.41
CA PRO A 358 -10.62 -30.50 -15.65
C PRO A 358 -12.00 -30.00 -16.10
N LEU A 359 -12.74 -30.86 -16.77
CA LEU A 359 -14.10 -30.67 -17.23
C LEU A 359 -15.12 -30.50 -16.10
N LEU A 360 -15.02 -31.29 -15.02
CA LEU A 360 -15.96 -31.25 -13.88
C LEU A 360 -15.80 -29.97 -13.06
N SER A 361 -14.58 -29.47 -12.89
CA SER A 361 -14.35 -28.18 -12.20
C SER A 361 -14.86 -27.00 -13.03
N GLN A 362 -14.72 -27.05 -14.34
CA GLN A 362 -15.32 -26.06 -15.24
C GLN A 362 -16.84 -26.07 -15.16
N LEU A 363 -17.48 -27.25 -15.14
CA LEU A 363 -18.93 -27.38 -14.94
C LEU A 363 -19.38 -26.83 -13.57
N ALA A 364 -18.62 -27.06 -12.51
CA ALA A 364 -18.91 -26.53 -11.19
C ALA A 364 -18.85 -24.98 -11.17
N ASN A 365 -17.87 -24.39 -11.85
CA ASN A 365 -17.78 -22.93 -12.00
C ASN A 365 -18.97 -22.36 -12.79
N LEU A 366 -19.56 -23.09 -13.73
CA LEU A 366 -20.78 -22.61 -14.42
C LEU A 366 -22.01 -22.61 -13.49
N GLN A 367 -22.04 -23.49 -12.49
CA GLN A 367 -23.10 -23.52 -11.48
C GLN A 367 -22.93 -22.42 -10.42
N HIS A 368 -21.67 -22.08 -10.10
CA HIS A 368 -21.29 -21.00 -9.19
C HIS A 368 -20.38 -20.02 -9.94
N PRO A 369 -20.96 -19.14 -10.78
CA PRO A 369 -20.21 -18.34 -11.78
C PRO A 369 -19.24 -17.35 -11.17
N TYR A 370 -19.25 -17.15 -9.86
CA TYR A 370 -18.32 -16.29 -9.17
C TYR A 370 -17.90 -16.83 -7.79
N ASP A 371 -16.61 -16.74 -7.51
CA ASP A 371 -15.99 -16.93 -6.20
C ASP A 371 -14.70 -16.12 -6.21
N LEU A 372 -14.76 -14.92 -5.65
CA LEU A 372 -13.64 -13.98 -5.58
C LEU A 372 -13.05 -13.88 -4.17
N LYS A 373 -13.41 -14.79 -3.26
CA LYS A 373 -13.00 -14.74 -1.84
C LYS A 373 -11.48 -14.75 -1.67
N PHE A 374 -10.74 -15.37 -2.59
CA PHE A 374 -9.28 -15.37 -2.53
C PHE A 374 -8.69 -13.95 -2.59
N LEU A 375 -9.37 -12.99 -3.23
CA LEU A 375 -8.93 -11.58 -3.27
C LEU A 375 -9.05 -10.92 -1.89
N GLU A 376 -9.98 -11.35 -1.03
CA GLU A 376 -10.15 -10.80 0.34
C GLU A 376 -8.92 -11.03 1.22
N LYS A 377 -8.12 -12.05 0.90
CA LYS A 377 -6.84 -12.32 1.57
C LYS A 377 -5.92 -11.10 1.58
N PHE A 378 -5.94 -10.31 0.50
CA PHE A 378 -5.11 -9.11 0.41
C PHE A 378 -5.40 -8.12 1.55
N SER A 379 -6.67 -7.73 1.74
CA SER A 379 -7.03 -6.75 2.78
C SER A 379 -6.68 -7.27 4.19
N LYS A 380 -6.87 -8.56 4.44
CA LYS A 380 -6.47 -9.20 5.70
C LYS A 380 -4.96 -9.13 5.91
N ASP A 381 -4.17 -9.50 4.91
CA ASP A 381 -2.71 -9.40 4.97
C ASP A 381 -2.25 -7.95 5.19
N VAL A 382 -3.00 -6.97 4.68
CA VAL A 382 -2.72 -5.54 4.88
C VAL A 382 -2.91 -5.11 6.32
N GLU A 383 -4.04 -5.47 6.94
CA GLU A 383 -4.31 -5.16 8.33
C GLU A 383 -3.30 -5.83 9.27
N GLU A 384 -3.10 -7.15 9.10
CA GLU A 384 -2.29 -7.96 10.02
C GLU A 384 -0.78 -7.69 9.92
N LYS A 385 -0.30 -7.27 8.75
CA LYS A 385 1.14 -7.08 8.49
C LYS A 385 1.51 -5.63 8.23
N TYR A 386 0.99 -5.05 7.15
CA TYR A 386 1.51 -3.77 6.64
C TYR A 386 1.06 -2.61 7.53
N GLN A 387 -0.23 -2.49 7.82
CA GLN A 387 -0.78 -1.44 8.68
C GLN A 387 -0.23 -1.55 10.11
N LEU A 388 -0.30 -2.75 10.71
CA LEU A 388 0.20 -3.00 12.05
C LEU A 388 1.68 -2.64 12.21
N GLN A 389 2.50 -2.93 11.20
CA GLN A 389 3.92 -2.57 11.23
C GLN A 389 4.13 -1.05 11.24
N VAL A 390 3.40 -0.30 10.40
CA VAL A 390 3.52 1.16 10.35
C VAL A 390 3.02 1.79 11.65
N GLN A 391 1.94 1.28 12.23
CA GLN A 391 1.42 1.72 13.54
C GLN A 391 2.45 1.52 14.65
N LYS A 392 3.08 0.34 14.73
CA LYS A 392 4.17 0.07 15.70
C LYS A 392 5.34 1.02 15.49
N ASP A 393 5.69 1.30 14.24
CA ASP A 393 6.79 2.20 13.91
C ASP A 393 6.50 3.65 14.30
N TYR A 394 5.29 4.14 14.04
CA TYR A 394 4.85 5.45 14.50
C TYR A 394 4.88 5.53 16.03
N ALA A 395 4.32 4.53 16.72
CA ALA A 395 4.28 4.46 18.18
C ALA A 395 5.70 4.47 18.79
N ASN A 396 6.66 3.79 18.17
CA ASN A 396 8.05 3.77 18.64
C ASN A 396 8.81 5.09 18.39
N LEU A 397 8.41 5.85 17.37
CA LEU A 397 9.11 7.08 16.95
C LEU A 397 8.44 8.35 17.50
N SER A 398 7.14 8.33 17.81
CA SER A 398 6.40 9.48 18.34
C SER A 398 6.99 10.06 19.64
N PRO A 399 7.59 9.29 20.58
CA PRO A 399 8.21 9.84 21.77
C PRO A 399 9.33 10.85 21.48
N GLY A 400 9.96 10.78 20.30
CA GLY A 400 11.00 11.73 19.90
C GLY A 400 10.49 13.17 19.84
N SER A 401 9.23 13.37 19.46
CA SER A 401 8.60 14.70 19.46
C SER A 401 8.42 15.23 20.88
N GLN A 402 8.03 14.36 21.81
CA GLN A 402 7.88 14.72 23.22
C GLN A 402 9.23 15.06 23.85
N LEU A 403 10.26 14.23 23.61
CA LEU A 403 11.62 14.49 24.10
C LEU A 403 12.15 15.84 23.64
N LEU A 404 11.88 16.24 22.40
CA LEU A 404 12.25 17.56 21.89
C LEU A 404 11.50 18.70 22.60
N GLN A 405 10.20 18.53 22.85
CA GLN A 405 9.41 19.51 23.57
C GLN A 405 9.90 19.68 25.01
N ASP A 406 10.16 18.57 25.69
CA ASP A 406 10.66 18.55 27.07
C ASP A 406 12.06 19.16 27.16
N LEU A 407 12.94 18.85 26.20
CA LEU A 407 14.27 19.44 26.07
C LEU A 407 14.20 20.96 25.91
N ILE A 408 13.35 21.46 24.99
CA ILE A 408 13.21 22.89 24.72
C ILE A 408 12.66 23.62 25.95
N ASN A 409 11.59 23.09 26.57
CA ASN A 409 10.95 23.70 27.73
C ASN A 409 11.89 23.71 28.94
N SER A 410 12.51 22.58 29.23
CA SER A 410 13.42 22.45 30.39
C SER A 410 14.65 23.34 30.23
N SER A 411 15.20 23.43 29.02
CA SER A 411 16.36 24.29 28.77
C SER A 411 16.01 25.77 28.82
N ARG A 412 14.82 26.18 28.34
CA ARG A 412 14.31 27.55 28.54
C ARG A 412 14.19 27.88 30.03
N ALA A 413 13.59 26.97 30.81
CA ALA A 413 13.49 27.13 32.26
C ALA A 413 14.89 27.26 32.91
N ILE A 414 15.87 26.45 32.51
CA ILE A 414 17.26 26.57 32.98
C ILE A 414 17.83 27.96 32.66
N THR A 415 17.64 28.46 31.44
CA THR A 415 18.15 29.79 31.04
C THR A 415 17.45 30.94 31.76
N GLU A 416 16.15 30.81 32.04
CA GLU A 416 15.38 31.81 32.81
C GLU A 416 15.80 31.83 34.29
N ILE A 417 15.97 30.65 34.89
CA ILE A 417 16.49 30.51 36.27
C ILE A 417 17.89 31.11 36.38
N GLU A 418 18.76 30.87 35.40
CA GLU A 418 20.12 31.41 35.40
C GLU A 418 20.15 32.95 35.19
N GLN A 419 19.25 33.50 34.38
CA GLN A 419 19.07 34.96 34.31
C GLN A 419 18.58 35.56 35.63
N ALA A 420 17.90 34.78 36.48
CA ALA A 420 17.37 35.20 37.78
C ALA A 420 18.28 34.92 38.99
N GLU A 421 19.14 33.90 38.95
CA GLU A 421 20.01 33.47 40.06
C GLU A 421 21.50 33.38 39.69
N ARG A 422 22.39 33.86 40.59
CA ARG A 422 23.86 33.82 40.44
C ARG A 422 24.44 32.41 40.58
N ASP A 423 25.07 31.91 39.50
CA ASP A 423 26.11 30.86 39.28
C ASP A 423 26.16 29.56 40.15
N ARG A 424 25.92 29.60 41.46
CA ARG A 424 26.19 28.46 42.36
C ARG A 424 25.09 27.38 42.35
N ASN A 425 23.89 27.72 41.90
CA ASN A 425 22.76 26.78 41.73
C ASN A 425 22.69 26.16 40.33
N PHE A 426 23.35 26.77 39.33
CA PHE A 426 23.20 26.38 37.93
C PHE A 426 23.53 24.90 37.68
N GLN A 427 24.69 24.43 38.17
CA GLN A 427 25.14 23.05 37.97
C GLN A 427 24.20 22.02 38.63
N ASN A 428 23.58 22.36 39.76
CA ASN A 428 22.64 21.47 40.44
C ASN A 428 21.32 21.38 39.69
N THR A 429 20.81 22.52 39.21
CA THR A 429 19.58 22.60 38.41
C THR A 429 19.73 21.84 37.08
N VAL A 430 20.86 22.02 36.40
CA VAL A 430 21.20 21.27 35.17
C VAL A 430 21.31 19.77 35.43
N GLY A 431 21.97 19.36 36.52
CA GLY A 431 22.13 17.95 36.87
C GLY A 431 20.80 17.25 37.15
N ILE A 432 19.89 17.90 37.88
CA ILE A 432 18.56 17.35 38.22
C ILE A 432 17.70 17.18 36.97
N ILE A 433 17.63 18.23 36.15
CA ILE A 433 16.83 18.23 34.91
C ILE A 433 17.43 17.27 33.88
N GLY A 434 18.76 17.28 33.73
CA GLY A 434 19.47 16.38 32.83
C GLY A 434 19.29 14.91 33.19
N ALA A 435 19.32 14.56 34.48
CA ALA A 435 19.08 13.19 34.94
C ALA A 435 17.64 12.73 34.68
N GLY A 436 16.65 13.60 34.93
CA GLY A 436 15.24 13.29 34.66
C GLY A 436 14.96 13.05 33.18
N LEU A 437 15.47 13.93 32.31
CA LEU A 437 15.33 13.80 30.86
C LEU A 437 16.07 12.57 30.30
N ALA A 438 17.28 12.29 30.79
CA ALA A 438 18.06 11.13 30.36
C ALA A 438 17.37 9.80 30.71
N VAL A 439 16.90 9.62 31.95
CA VAL A 439 16.23 8.38 32.37
C VAL A 439 14.87 8.21 31.69
N GLY A 440 14.12 9.31 31.50
CA GLY A 440 12.86 9.29 30.73
C GLY A 440 13.06 8.79 29.29
N SER A 441 14.14 9.21 28.63
CA SER A 441 14.46 8.79 27.26
C SER A 441 14.84 7.30 27.14
N ILE A 442 15.44 6.72 28.18
CA ILE A 442 15.89 5.31 28.19
C ILE A 442 14.70 4.36 28.35
N VAL A 443 13.73 4.66 29.22
CA VAL A 443 12.59 3.76 29.48
C VAL A 443 11.64 3.65 28.28
N ALA A 444 11.56 4.68 27.42
CA ALA A 444 10.82 4.61 26.16
C ALA A 444 11.44 3.63 25.14
N SER A 445 12.71 3.24 25.32
CA SER A 445 13.48 2.42 24.36
C SER A 445 13.62 0.93 24.74
N ILE A 446 13.08 0.50 25.89
CA ILE A 446 13.18 -0.88 26.37
C ILE A 446 12.00 -1.73 25.87
N GLU A 447 12.30 -2.87 25.25
CA GLU A 447 11.32 -3.93 25.03
C GLU A 447 11.01 -4.59 26.38
N ILE A 448 9.92 -4.17 27.03
CA ILE A 448 9.36 -4.90 28.17
C ILE A 448 8.84 -6.24 27.63
N PRO A 449 9.31 -7.40 28.14
CA PRO A 449 8.77 -8.70 27.77
C PRO A 449 7.30 -8.73 28.18
N THR A 450 6.39 -8.75 27.21
CA THR A 450 4.97 -9.03 27.47
C THR A 450 4.80 -10.55 27.54
N GLU A 451 5.33 -11.18 28.59
CA GLU A 451 4.76 -12.46 29.01
C GLU A 451 3.41 -12.17 29.66
N GLN A 452 2.38 -12.89 29.21
CA GLN A 452 1.04 -12.90 29.80
C GLN A 452 1.14 -13.24 31.29
N ASN A 453 1.21 -12.21 32.13
CA ASN A 453 1.01 -12.35 33.55
C ASN A 453 -0.04 -11.31 33.94
N ASP A 454 -1.29 -11.77 34.02
CA ASP A 454 -2.50 -10.95 34.26
C ASP A 454 -2.49 -10.20 35.61
N ASN A 455 -1.42 -10.33 36.40
CA ASN A 455 -1.27 -9.71 37.71
C ASN A 455 -0.39 -8.44 37.74
N PHE A 456 0.01 -7.88 36.58
CA PHE A 456 0.91 -6.70 36.56
C PHE A 456 0.19 -5.34 36.65
N LEU A 457 -1.15 -5.30 36.55
CA LEU A 457 -1.93 -4.06 36.56
C LEU A 457 -2.68 -3.88 37.89
N ASN A 458 -2.31 -2.86 38.65
CA ASN A 458 -3.02 -2.48 39.88
C ASN A 458 -4.40 -1.87 39.56
N PRO A 459 -5.42 -2.08 40.42
CA PRO A 459 -6.81 -1.63 40.20
C PRO A 459 -7.03 -0.13 39.90
N PRO A 460 -6.27 0.85 40.45
CA PRO A 460 -6.43 2.25 40.06
C PRO A 460 -5.95 2.56 38.63
N LEU A 461 -5.03 1.76 38.07
CA LEU A 461 -4.55 1.95 36.69
C LEU A 461 -5.60 1.46 35.67
N ASP A 462 -6.29 0.37 35.99
CA ASP A 462 -7.34 -0.24 35.16
C ASP A 462 -8.57 0.67 35.00
N LEU A 463 -8.92 1.40 36.07
CA LEU A 463 -10.00 2.40 36.07
C LEU A 463 -9.67 3.64 35.21
N ALA A 464 -8.42 4.07 35.21
CA ALA A 464 -7.96 5.21 34.40
C ALA A 464 -7.81 4.86 32.90
N LEU A 465 -7.56 3.59 32.58
CA LEU A 465 -7.36 3.14 31.20
C LEU A 465 -8.68 2.74 30.51
N SER A 466 -9.63 2.16 31.25
CA SER A 466 -10.97 1.81 30.75
C SER A 466 -11.83 3.04 30.39
N THR A 467 -11.56 4.19 31.02
CA THR A 467 -12.24 5.46 30.72
C THR A 467 -11.79 6.11 29.40
N LEU A 468 -10.66 5.68 28.81
CA LEU A 468 -10.09 6.27 27.59
C LEU A 468 -10.38 5.49 26.29
N HIS A 469 -11.16 4.40 26.35
CA HIS A 469 -11.48 3.54 25.18
C HIS A 469 -10.26 3.17 24.30
N ILE A 470 -9.11 2.88 24.93
CA ILE A 470 -7.90 2.49 24.20
C ILE A 470 -8.05 1.01 23.75
N PRO A 471 -7.96 0.69 22.45
CA PRO A 471 -8.09 -0.69 21.98
C PRO A 471 -7.02 -1.59 22.59
N GLY A 472 -7.35 -2.85 22.92
CA GLY A 472 -6.47 -3.76 23.66
C GLY A 472 -5.06 -3.95 23.07
N ALA A 473 -4.91 -3.81 21.74
CA ALA A 473 -3.61 -3.85 21.05
C ALA A 473 -2.65 -2.71 21.46
N TRP A 474 -3.17 -1.61 22.00
CA TRP A 474 -2.42 -0.42 22.42
C TRP A 474 -2.12 -0.39 23.93
N LEU A 475 -2.68 -1.31 24.71
CA LEU A 475 -2.53 -1.35 26.17
C LEU A 475 -1.07 -1.49 26.63
N PRO A 476 -0.25 -2.41 26.09
CA PRO A 476 1.17 -2.53 26.47
C PRO A 476 1.99 -1.26 26.16
N PHE A 477 1.52 -0.47 25.19
CA PHE A 477 2.19 0.76 24.75
C PHE A 477 1.84 1.97 25.63
N ALA A 478 0.57 2.13 26.02
CA ALA A 478 0.14 3.17 26.98
C ALA A 478 0.86 3.01 28.34
N ILE A 479 1.10 1.75 28.75
CA ILE A 479 1.86 1.40 29.93
C ILE A 479 3.32 1.88 29.82
N LYS A 480 3.99 1.72 28.67
CA LYS A 480 5.38 2.17 28.49
C LYS A 480 5.54 3.69 28.61
N ILE A 481 4.59 4.45 28.09
CA ILE A 481 4.61 5.92 28.17
C ILE A 481 4.52 6.37 29.63
N THR A 482 3.58 5.81 30.40
CA THR A 482 3.40 6.15 31.83
C THR A 482 4.59 5.71 32.70
N PHE A 483 5.22 4.59 32.38
CA PHE A 483 6.47 4.16 33.04
C PHE A 483 7.65 5.09 32.75
N SER A 484 7.79 5.59 31.51
CA SER A 484 8.88 6.53 31.18
C SER A 484 8.75 7.85 31.95
N LEU A 485 7.52 8.34 32.12
CA LEU A 485 7.23 9.59 32.82
C LEU A 485 7.50 9.47 34.32
N SER A 486 7.10 8.34 34.92
CA SER A 486 7.34 8.05 36.34
C SER A 486 8.82 7.82 36.63
N ALA A 487 9.56 7.14 35.75
CA ALA A 487 11.01 6.95 35.87
C ALA A 487 11.79 8.27 35.75
N ALA A 488 11.39 9.17 34.85
CA ALA A 488 11.99 10.50 34.70
C ALA A 488 11.86 11.34 35.99
N LEU A 489 10.65 11.37 36.57
CA LEU A 489 10.38 12.08 37.82
C LEU A 489 11.18 11.49 39.00
N ALA A 490 11.24 10.15 39.09
CA ALA A 490 11.99 9.47 40.15
C ALA A 490 13.50 9.75 40.07
N ALA A 491 14.09 9.74 38.87
CA ALA A 491 15.50 10.03 38.66
C ALA A 491 15.86 11.49 39.00
N GLY A 492 15.00 12.43 38.62
CA GLY A 492 15.15 13.85 39.00
C GLY A 492 15.13 14.05 40.51
N LEU A 493 14.14 13.48 41.20
CA LEU A 493 14.01 13.53 42.66
C LEU A 493 15.19 12.88 43.38
N PHE A 494 15.66 11.74 42.88
CA PHE A 494 16.82 11.04 43.43
C PHE A 494 18.09 11.90 43.33
N THR A 495 18.33 12.50 42.17
CA THR A 495 19.47 13.40 41.93
C THR A 495 19.41 14.63 42.83
N ALA A 496 18.22 15.25 42.97
CA ALA A 496 18.01 16.37 43.87
C ALA A 496 18.32 16.02 45.34
N THR A 497 17.93 14.81 45.76
CA THR A 497 18.18 14.30 47.11
C THR A 497 19.68 14.09 47.37
N LEU A 498 20.42 13.51 46.41
CA LEU A 498 21.88 13.34 46.51
C LEU A 498 22.62 14.67 46.64
N ILE A 499 22.24 15.66 45.83
CA ILE A 499 22.82 17.01 45.90
C ILE A 499 22.55 17.65 47.27
N TRP A 500 21.32 17.55 47.77
CA TRP A 500 20.93 18.07 49.08
C TRP A 500 21.71 17.43 50.23
N ILE A 501 21.91 16.10 50.21
CA ILE A 501 22.72 15.37 51.20
C ILE A 501 24.20 15.83 51.14
N GLY A 502 24.76 15.98 49.94
CA GLY A 502 26.15 16.44 49.75
C GLY A 502 26.39 17.85 50.28
N GLN A 503 25.48 18.79 50.02
CA GLN A 503 25.58 20.17 50.54
C GLN A 503 25.47 20.25 52.06
N ARG A 504 24.69 19.35 52.69
CA ARG A 504 24.60 19.27 54.16
C ARG A 504 25.89 18.73 54.79
N ARG A 505 26.60 17.82 54.12
CA ARG A 505 27.89 17.27 54.60
C ARG A 505 29.04 18.26 54.50
N LEU A 506 29.00 19.21 53.56
CA LEU A 506 30.02 20.26 53.40
C LEU A 506 29.83 21.48 54.33
N LYS A 507 28.68 21.56 55.03
CA LYS A 507 28.36 22.62 56.01
C LYS A 507 28.57 22.18 57.47
N LYS A 508 29.02 20.96 57.70
CA LYS A 508 29.58 20.47 58.96
C LYS A 508 31.08 20.38 58.82
#